data_AF-A0A3N0WNI2-F1
#
_entry.id   AF-A0A3N0WNI2-F1
#
_cell.length_a   1.000
_cell.length_b   1.000
_cell.length_c   1.000
_cell.angle_alpha   90.00
_cell.angle_beta   90.00
_cell.angle_gamma   90.00
#
_symmetry.space_group_name_H-M   'P 1'
#
loop_
_entity.id
_entity.type
_entity.pdbx_description
1 polymer ?
#
loop_
_entity_poly.entity_id
_entity_poly.type
_entity_poly.pdbx_seq_one_letter_code
_entity_poly.pdbx_strand_id
1 'polypeptide(L)'
;MNKLAILIMTVFMLFCGHSKAQTFNGQVTWECVVKRKSPVEAEISMKASIPAGWHIYALGNKPESPIKMSFKFEPDKSYQLVGNVSQPAPLRKFEKLLGIPVSYFEDEVEFKQKISLKGKDGTIRGTIEFMQCSGQICVPPQDFGFALKLFK
;
A
#
# COMPACT_ATOMS: atom_id res chain seq x y z
N MET A 1 50.71 25.39 9.04
CA MET A 1 49.91 24.49 8.19
C MET A 1 49.97 25.01 6.75
N ASN A 2 50.60 24.24 5.88
CA ASN A 2 51.02 24.66 4.56
C ASN A 2 49.75 24.89 3.73
N LYS A 3 49.57 26.07 3.12
CA LYS A 3 48.35 26.37 2.33
C LYS A 3 48.07 25.32 1.25
N LEU A 4 49.14 24.66 0.78
CA LEU A 4 49.09 23.53 -0.16
C LEU A 4 48.48 22.25 0.45
N ALA A 5 48.76 21.96 1.73
CA ALA A 5 48.19 20.80 2.42
C ALA A 5 46.69 21.00 2.73
N ILE A 6 46.27 22.24 2.97
CA ILE A 6 44.85 22.59 3.16
C ILE A 6 44.08 22.42 1.84
N LEU A 7 44.65 22.84 0.71
CA LEU A 7 44.03 22.73 -0.61
C LEU A 7 43.81 21.28 -1.07
N ILE A 8 44.76 20.39 -0.77
CA ILE A 8 44.67 18.95 -1.14
C ILE A 8 43.60 18.22 -0.30
N MET A 9 43.42 18.62 0.96
CA MET A 9 42.40 18.04 1.84
C MET A 9 40.98 18.51 1.49
N THR A 10 40.81 19.69 0.90
CA THR A 10 39.50 20.20 0.45
C THR A 10 39.03 19.54 -0.86
N VAL A 11 39.95 19.15 -1.75
CA VAL A 11 39.61 18.52 -3.04
C VAL A 11 39.15 17.06 -2.90
N PHE A 12 39.62 16.34 -1.86
CA PHE A 12 39.24 14.93 -1.64
C PHE A 12 37.83 14.75 -1.03
N MET A 13 37.20 15.83 -0.55
CA MET A 13 35.84 15.79 0.02
C MET A 13 34.71 15.97 -1.03
N LEU A 14 35.05 16.23 -2.29
CA LEU A 14 34.07 16.53 -3.35
C LEU A 14 33.57 15.30 -4.14
N PHE A 15 33.90 14.08 -3.73
CA PHE A 15 33.64 12.88 -4.57
C PHE A 15 32.69 11.80 -4.01
N CYS A 16 32.00 12.02 -2.90
CA CYS A 16 31.06 11.02 -2.36
C CYS A 16 29.68 11.62 -2.11
N GLY A 17 28.88 11.75 -3.16
CA GLY A 17 27.52 12.30 -3.05
C GLY A 17 26.57 11.93 -4.18
N HIS A 18 26.75 10.78 -4.84
CA HIS A 18 25.70 10.21 -5.70
C HIS A 18 25.07 9.02 -4.99
N SER A 19 24.29 9.29 -3.95
CA SER A 19 23.30 8.33 -3.48
C SER A 19 22.32 8.11 -4.62
N LYS A 20 22.47 7.01 -5.35
CA LYS A 20 21.38 6.46 -6.16
C LYS A 20 20.29 6.10 -5.15
N ALA A 21 19.37 7.03 -4.89
CA ALA A 21 18.08 6.67 -4.33
C ALA A 21 17.54 5.59 -5.27
N GLN A 22 17.42 4.37 -4.78
CA GLN A 22 16.89 3.26 -5.57
C GLN A 22 15.41 3.59 -5.80
N THR A 23 15.10 4.32 -6.87
CA THR A 23 13.74 4.42 -7.38
C THR A 23 13.43 3.02 -7.90
N PHE A 24 12.74 2.24 -7.07
CA PHE A 24 12.40 0.87 -7.40
C PHE A 24 11.34 0.91 -8.51
N ASN A 25 11.78 0.83 -9.75
CA ASN A 25 10.91 0.69 -10.92
C ASN A 25 10.15 -0.65 -10.75
N GLY A 26 8.94 -0.59 -10.21
CA GLY A 26 8.19 -1.80 -9.82
C GLY A 26 7.37 -1.68 -8.53
N GLN A 27 7.18 -0.48 -7.98
CA GLN A 27 6.36 -0.30 -6.79
C GLN A 27 4.87 -0.22 -7.12
N VAL A 28 4.07 -0.94 -6.35
CA VAL A 28 2.61 -0.84 -6.36
C VAL A 28 2.20 0.55 -5.88
N THR A 29 1.35 1.20 -6.66
CA THR A 29 0.78 2.50 -6.30
C THR A 29 -0.67 2.35 -5.85
N TRP A 30 -1.07 3.12 -4.86
CA TRP A 30 -2.43 3.10 -4.33
C TRP A 30 -3.16 4.41 -4.59
N GLU A 31 -4.38 4.30 -5.09
CA GLU A 31 -5.33 5.40 -5.20
C GLU A 31 -6.54 5.08 -4.32
N CYS A 32 -6.86 5.98 -3.39
CA CYS A 32 -8.00 5.83 -2.49
C CYS A 32 -8.99 6.95 -2.76
N VAL A 33 -10.26 6.59 -2.96
CA VAL A 33 -11.34 7.55 -3.17
C VAL A 33 -12.58 7.14 -2.39
N VAL A 34 -13.37 8.13 -1.96
CA VAL A 34 -14.67 7.89 -1.34
C VAL A 34 -15.78 8.23 -2.33
N LYS A 35 -16.59 7.24 -2.68
CA LYS A 35 -17.72 7.35 -3.61
C LYS A 35 -19.02 7.37 -2.79
N ARG A 36 -19.69 8.52 -2.72
CA ARG A 36 -21.04 8.60 -2.12
C ARG A 36 -22.04 7.82 -2.96
N LYS A 37 -22.89 7.04 -2.29
CA LYS A 37 -23.99 6.29 -2.91
C LYS A 37 -25.34 6.91 -2.57
N SER A 38 -25.47 7.46 -1.37
CA SER A 38 -26.65 8.19 -0.89
C SER A 38 -26.23 9.22 0.18
N PRO A 39 -27.16 10.01 0.75
CA PRO A 39 -26.85 10.89 1.89
C PRO A 39 -26.31 10.17 3.13
N VAL A 40 -26.58 8.87 3.27
CA VAL A 40 -26.23 8.07 4.46
C VAL A 40 -25.28 6.90 4.15
N GLU A 41 -24.93 6.69 2.88
CA GLU A 41 -24.06 5.59 2.44
C GLU A 41 -22.95 6.07 1.51
N ALA A 42 -21.75 5.57 1.74
CA ALA A 42 -20.61 5.73 0.85
C ALA A 42 -19.77 4.46 0.80
N GLU A 43 -18.88 4.41 -0.18
CA GLU A 43 -17.94 3.31 -0.40
C GLU A 43 -16.54 3.88 -0.59
N ILE A 44 -15.59 3.37 0.18
CA ILE A 44 -14.17 3.65 0.00
C ILE A 44 -13.66 2.65 -1.03
N SER A 45 -13.14 3.17 -2.14
CA SER A 45 -12.49 2.42 -3.21
C SER A 45 -10.99 2.58 -3.08
N MET A 46 -10.29 1.49 -2.80
CA MET A 46 -8.82 1.44 -2.63
C MET A 46 -8.25 0.62 -3.78
N LYS A 47 -7.70 1.31 -4.76
CA LYS A 47 -7.22 0.75 -6.02
C LYS A 47 -5.70 0.63 -5.99
N ALA A 48 -5.19 -0.58 -6.22
CA ALA A 48 -3.77 -0.83 -6.40
C ALA A 48 -3.47 -1.00 -7.90
N SER A 49 -2.51 -0.24 -8.40
CA SER A 49 -1.89 -0.48 -9.71
C SER A 49 -0.59 -1.25 -9.51
N ILE A 50 -0.50 -2.42 -10.13
CA ILE A 50 0.57 -3.40 -9.91
C ILE A 50 1.42 -3.45 -11.18
N PRO A 51 2.72 -3.11 -11.12
CA PRO A 51 3.57 -3.15 -12.29
C PRO A 51 3.69 -4.55 -12.88
N ALA A 52 3.86 -4.65 -14.21
CA ALA A 52 4.00 -5.93 -14.89
C ALA A 52 5.12 -6.79 -14.28
N GLY A 53 4.84 -8.08 -14.06
CA GLY A 53 5.76 -9.03 -13.42
C GLY A 53 5.76 -8.97 -11.88
N TRP A 54 4.95 -8.10 -11.28
CA TRP A 54 4.70 -8.03 -9.84
C TRP A 54 3.31 -8.54 -9.49
N HIS A 55 3.14 -8.96 -8.24
CA HIS A 55 1.85 -9.30 -7.65
C HIS A 55 1.77 -8.84 -6.21
N ILE A 56 0.54 -8.61 -5.72
CA ILE A 56 0.24 -8.46 -4.30
C ILE A 56 -0.66 -9.60 -3.83
N TYR A 57 -0.53 -9.97 -2.56
CA TYR A 57 -1.37 -11.02 -2.00
C TYR A 57 -2.81 -10.55 -1.75
N ALA A 58 -3.75 -11.46 -1.94
CA ALA A 58 -5.15 -11.23 -1.64
C ALA A 58 -5.44 -11.35 -0.13
N LEU A 59 -6.56 -10.78 0.30
CA LEU A 59 -7.12 -11.06 1.63
C LEU A 59 -7.53 -12.54 1.72
N GLY A 60 -7.44 -13.10 2.93
CA GLY A 60 -7.89 -14.46 3.22
C GLY A 60 -6.90 -15.57 2.90
N ASN A 61 -5.63 -15.24 2.62
CA ASN A 61 -4.56 -16.24 2.73
C ASN A 61 -4.51 -16.80 4.16
N LYS A 62 -4.05 -18.05 4.32
CA LYS A 62 -4.10 -18.77 5.62
C LYS A 62 -3.49 -17.93 6.75
N PRO A 63 -4.11 -17.85 7.94
CA PRO A 63 -3.62 -17.01 9.05
C PRO A 63 -2.19 -17.31 9.49
N GLU A 64 -1.75 -18.56 9.34
CA GLU A 64 -0.40 -19.04 9.68
C GLU A 64 0.67 -18.60 8.67
N SER A 65 0.25 -18.07 7.51
CA SER A 65 1.17 -17.63 6.46
C SER A 65 1.92 -16.36 6.86
N PRO A 66 3.20 -16.21 6.49
CA PRO A 66 3.94 -14.96 6.68
C PRO A 66 3.40 -13.80 5.82
N ILE A 67 2.45 -14.07 4.92
CA ILE A 67 1.82 -13.10 4.04
C ILE A 67 1.03 -12.06 4.84
N LYS A 68 1.29 -10.77 4.58
CA LYS A 68 0.58 -9.64 5.16
C LYS A 68 -0.24 -8.90 4.10
N MET A 69 -1.54 -8.84 4.33
CA MET A 69 -2.49 -7.99 3.62
C MET A 69 -3.58 -7.59 4.60
N SER A 70 -3.64 -6.31 4.98
CA SER A 70 -4.65 -5.83 5.93
C SER A 70 -5.05 -4.38 5.65
N PHE A 71 -6.28 -4.05 6.06
CA PHE A 71 -6.84 -2.70 5.99
C PHE A 71 -7.25 -2.28 7.40
N LYS A 72 -6.69 -1.16 7.86
CA LYS A 72 -7.03 -0.59 9.17
C LYS A 72 -7.61 0.81 8.95
N PHE A 73 -8.70 1.11 9.63
CA PHE A 73 -9.35 2.42 9.57
C PHE A 73 -9.38 3.02 10.96
N GLU A 74 -9.03 4.30 11.07
CA GLU A 74 -9.11 5.01 12.34
C GLU A 74 -10.56 5.38 12.65
N PRO A 75 -11.04 5.16 13.89
CA PRO A 75 -12.39 5.55 14.28
C PRO A 75 -12.62 7.07 14.16
N ASP A 76 -13.77 7.47 13.62
CA ASP A 76 -14.18 8.88 13.53
C ASP A 76 -15.70 8.99 13.70
N LYS A 77 -16.20 10.12 14.22
CA LYS A 77 -17.64 10.34 14.48
C LYS A 77 -18.47 10.62 13.22
N SER A 78 -17.82 10.86 12.08
CA SER A 78 -18.46 11.18 10.79
C SER A 78 -18.92 9.95 10.01
N TYR A 79 -18.40 8.77 10.32
CA TYR A 79 -18.75 7.54 9.59
C TYR A 79 -18.71 6.30 10.50
N GLN A 80 -19.22 5.19 9.97
CA GLN A 80 -19.10 3.86 10.58
C GLN A 80 -18.83 2.83 9.49
N LEU A 81 -17.91 1.90 9.73
CA LEU A 81 -17.66 0.78 8.82
C LEU A 81 -18.89 -0.14 8.76
N VAL A 82 -19.25 -0.58 7.55
CA VAL A 82 -20.33 -1.53 7.30
C VAL A 82 -19.72 -2.79 6.68
N GLY A 83 -19.58 -3.83 7.49
CA GLY A 83 -18.96 -5.09 7.07
C GLY A 83 -17.45 -4.97 6.83
N ASN A 84 -16.89 -6.03 6.23
CA ASN A 84 -15.46 -6.13 5.94
C ASN A 84 -15.11 -5.55 4.57
N VAL A 85 -13.82 -5.31 4.37
CA VAL A 85 -13.26 -5.01 3.04
C VAL A 85 -13.53 -6.17 2.10
N SER A 86 -14.04 -5.84 0.91
CA SER A 86 -14.28 -6.78 -0.18
C SER A 86 -13.22 -6.65 -1.27
N GLN A 87 -13.01 -7.73 -2.01
CA GLN A 87 -12.06 -7.84 -3.11
C GLN A 87 -12.68 -8.66 -4.25
N PRO A 88 -12.20 -8.52 -5.50
CA PRO A 88 -12.59 -9.41 -6.59
C PRO A 88 -12.04 -10.83 -6.38
N ALA A 89 -12.45 -11.75 -7.25
CA ALA A 89 -11.92 -13.12 -7.22
C ALA A 89 -10.40 -13.11 -7.49
N PRO A 90 -9.57 -13.65 -6.58
CA PRO A 90 -8.12 -13.65 -6.77
C PRO A 90 -7.65 -14.79 -7.66
N LEU A 91 -6.47 -14.60 -8.26
CA LEU A 91 -5.70 -15.68 -8.87
C LEU A 91 -5.14 -16.60 -7.78
N ARG A 92 -4.82 -17.84 -8.14
CA ARG A 92 -4.25 -18.83 -7.22
C ARG A 92 -3.03 -19.49 -7.83
N LYS A 93 -1.99 -19.64 -7.01
CA LYS A 93 -0.79 -20.42 -7.36
C LYS A 93 -0.28 -21.17 -6.15
N PHE A 94 0.55 -22.17 -6.39
CA PHE A 94 1.32 -22.81 -5.32
C PHE A 94 2.64 -22.07 -5.15
N GLU A 95 2.84 -21.44 -3.98
CA GLU A 95 4.09 -20.74 -3.69
C GLU A 95 5.11 -21.74 -3.15
N LYS A 96 6.11 -22.08 -3.97
CA LYS A 96 7.08 -23.13 -3.67
C LYS A 96 7.94 -22.77 -2.45
N LEU A 97 8.28 -21.50 -2.28
CA LEU A 97 9.11 -21.05 -1.15
C LEU A 97 8.37 -21.19 0.18
N LEU A 98 7.05 -21.07 0.16
CA LEU A 98 6.20 -21.16 1.35
C LEU A 98 5.56 -22.54 1.53
N GLY A 99 5.57 -23.39 0.49
CA GLY A 99 4.95 -24.71 0.52
C GLY A 99 3.42 -24.68 0.64
N ILE A 100 2.76 -23.57 0.27
CA ILE A 100 1.32 -23.38 0.45
C ILE A 100 0.66 -22.82 -0.82
N PRO A 101 -0.64 -23.09 -1.05
CA PRO A 101 -1.41 -22.33 -2.02
C PRO A 101 -1.57 -20.89 -1.53
N VAL A 102 -1.37 -19.93 -2.43
CA VAL A 102 -1.54 -18.51 -2.18
C VAL A 102 -2.53 -17.91 -3.17
N SER A 103 -3.31 -16.95 -2.69
CA SER A 103 -4.19 -16.12 -3.51
C SER A 103 -3.59 -14.74 -3.70
N TYR A 104 -3.63 -14.21 -4.92
CA TYR A 104 -2.93 -12.97 -5.30
C TYR A 104 -3.62 -12.22 -6.45
N PHE A 105 -3.14 -11.01 -6.73
CA PHE A 105 -3.56 -10.16 -7.84
C PHE A 105 -2.35 -9.65 -8.63
N GLU A 106 -2.54 -9.46 -9.94
CA GLU A 106 -1.61 -8.88 -10.91
C GLU A 106 -2.32 -7.72 -11.62
N ASP A 107 -1.55 -6.87 -12.32
CA ASP A 107 -1.98 -5.68 -13.08
C ASP A 107 -2.71 -4.60 -12.25
N GLU A 108 -3.91 -4.91 -11.75
CA GLU A 108 -4.75 -3.97 -11.01
C GLU A 108 -5.74 -4.72 -10.10
N VAL A 109 -6.02 -4.14 -8.93
CA VAL A 109 -7.12 -4.61 -8.07
C VAL A 109 -7.79 -3.45 -7.33
N GLU A 110 -9.12 -3.48 -7.25
CA GLU A 110 -9.92 -2.53 -6.47
C GLU A 110 -10.54 -3.24 -5.26
N PHE A 111 -10.12 -2.81 -4.06
CA PHE A 111 -10.73 -3.21 -2.80
C PHE A 111 -11.81 -2.20 -2.38
N LYS A 112 -12.89 -2.69 -1.76
CA LYS A 112 -14.04 -1.84 -1.40
C LYS A 112 -14.44 -2.00 0.05
N GLN A 113 -14.55 -0.88 0.77
CA GLN A 113 -15.08 -0.81 2.13
C GLN A 113 -16.34 0.03 2.14
N LYS A 114 -17.47 -0.56 2.54
CA LYS A 114 -18.72 0.18 2.72
C LYS A 114 -18.71 0.95 4.04
N ILE A 115 -19.28 2.15 4.03
CA ILE A 115 -19.43 2.98 5.22
C ILE A 115 -20.82 3.62 5.29
N SER A 116 -21.32 3.78 6.51
CA SER A 116 -22.50 4.58 6.83
C SER A 116 -22.05 5.98 7.24
N LEU A 117 -22.57 7.02 6.59
CA LEU A 117 -22.29 8.42 6.89
C LEU A 117 -23.18 8.91 8.03
N LYS A 118 -22.62 9.72 8.93
CA LYS A 118 -23.32 10.29 10.10
C LYS A 118 -23.71 11.76 9.94
N GLY A 119 -23.64 12.30 8.72
CA GLY A 119 -24.04 13.69 8.41
C GLY A 119 -23.16 14.77 9.07
N LYS A 120 -21.91 14.44 9.36
CA LYS A 120 -20.90 15.33 9.95
C LYS A 120 -19.69 15.42 9.03
N ASP A 121 -19.03 16.57 9.03
CA ASP A 121 -17.71 16.70 8.44
C ASP A 121 -16.73 15.81 9.20
N GLY A 122 -15.73 15.30 8.49
CA GLY A 122 -14.72 14.44 9.09
C GLY A 122 -13.63 14.07 8.11
N THR A 123 -12.74 13.20 8.53
CA THR A 123 -11.74 12.63 7.63
C THR A 123 -11.62 11.14 7.87
N ILE A 124 -11.80 10.35 6.83
CA ILE A 124 -11.52 8.92 6.86
C ILE A 124 -10.00 8.78 6.80
N ARG A 125 -9.41 8.14 7.81
CA ARG A 125 -7.99 7.76 7.81
C ARG A 125 -7.88 6.24 7.82
N GLY A 126 -6.91 5.74 7.09
CA GLY A 126 -6.60 4.32 7.15
C GLY A 126 -5.20 4.01 6.65
N THR A 127 -4.80 2.78 6.93
CA THR A 127 -3.53 2.20 6.52
C THR A 127 -3.80 0.88 5.82
N ILE A 128 -3.19 0.73 4.64
CA ILE A 128 -3.15 -0.51 3.87
C ILE A 128 -1.77 -1.12 4.10
N GLU A 129 -1.72 -2.26 4.78
CA GLU A 129 -0.51 -3.06 4.93
C GLU A 129 -0.51 -4.13 3.83
N PHE A 130 0.52 -4.18 3.00
CA PHE A 130 0.58 -5.11 1.87
C PHE A 130 2.02 -5.59 1.60
N MET A 131 2.15 -6.72 0.93
CA MET A 131 3.42 -7.21 0.40
C MET A 131 3.33 -7.29 -1.12
N GLN A 132 4.38 -6.82 -1.79
CA GLN A 132 4.57 -6.98 -3.23
C GLN A 132 5.71 -7.96 -3.51
N CYS A 133 5.51 -8.85 -4.45
CA CYS A 133 6.50 -9.84 -4.85
C CYS A 133 6.64 -9.86 -6.37
N SER A 134 7.86 -10.03 -6.84
CA SER A 134 8.16 -10.50 -8.19
C SER A 134 8.42 -12.01 -8.16
N GLY A 135 8.59 -12.64 -9.32
CA GLY A 135 8.90 -14.08 -9.41
C GLY A 135 10.20 -14.51 -8.71
N GLN A 136 11.02 -13.57 -8.22
CA GLN A 136 12.31 -13.85 -7.58
C GLN A 136 12.46 -13.19 -6.20
N ILE A 137 11.79 -12.06 -5.95
CA ILE A 137 12.01 -11.23 -4.77
C ILE A 137 10.66 -10.83 -4.18
N CYS A 138 10.50 -11.01 -2.88
CA CYS A 138 9.42 -10.40 -2.11
C CYS A 138 9.95 -9.21 -1.32
N VAL A 139 9.26 -8.08 -1.42
CA VAL A 139 9.54 -6.91 -0.59
C VAL A 139 8.91 -7.14 0.79
N PRO A 140 9.60 -6.78 1.89
CA PRO A 140 8.99 -6.77 3.22
C PRO A 140 7.65 -6.03 3.24
N PRO A 141 6.76 -6.32 4.19
CA PRO A 141 5.48 -5.61 4.32
C PRO A 141 5.66 -4.09 4.28
N GLN A 142 4.81 -3.43 3.51
CA GLN A 142 4.78 -1.99 3.30
C GLN A 142 3.46 -1.44 3.79
N ASP A 143 3.51 -0.23 4.36
CA ASP A 143 2.33 0.52 4.78
C ASP A 143 2.05 1.67 3.82
N PHE A 144 0.79 1.77 3.37
CA PHE A 144 0.27 2.93 2.64
C PHE A 144 -0.84 3.60 3.46
N GLY A 145 -0.54 4.79 3.98
CA GLY A 145 -1.52 5.62 4.69
C GLY A 145 -2.32 6.50 3.73
N PHE A 146 -3.63 6.62 3.96
CA PHE A 146 -4.50 7.52 3.19
C PHE A 146 -5.42 8.36 4.09
N ALA A 147 -5.83 9.52 3.58
CA ALA A 147 -6.79 10.39 4.24
C ALA A 147 -7.78 10.97 3.23
N LEU A 148 -9.08 10.74 3.44
CA LEU A 148 -10.15 11.20 2.56
C LEU A 148 -11.11 12.11 3.32
N LYS A 149 -11.29 13.33 2.83
CA LYS A 149 -12.18 14.30 3.45
C LYS A 149 -13.64 13.94 3.20
N LEU A 150 -14.45 14.04 4.25
CA LEU A 150 -15.91 13.99 4.19
C LEU A 150 -16.44 15.39 4.48
N PHE A 151 -17.21 15.94 3.54
CA PHE A 151 -17.87 17.25 3.66
C PHE A 151 -19.37 17.06 3.62
N LYS A 152 -20.12 17.56 4.59
CA LYS A 152 -21.57 17.43 4.66
C LYS A 152 -22.27 17.85 3.36
#